data_AF-A0A6F8YZ24-F1
#
_entry.id   AF-A0A6F8YZ24-F1
#
_cell.length_a   1.000
_cell.length_b   1.000
_cell.length_c   1.000
_cell.angle_alpha   90.00
_cell.angle_beta   90.00
_cell.angle_gamma   90.00
#
_symmetry.space_group_name_H-M   'P 1'
#
loop_
_entity.id
_entity.type
_entity.pdbx_description
1 polymer ?
#
loop_
_entity_poly.entity_id
_entity_poly.type
_entity_poly.pdbx_seq_one_letter_code
_entity_poly.pdbx_strand_id
1 'polypeptide(L)'
;MLRRRERWPWMPAVWVGALGVALLVLILQAPTLLGRLGGGGKDWDLLANVGDAYAGVSAILSSLAFCGVAASLLLQWRQNRMTQLYSFKQQHLEIAKLALQDPRFLYVDGVDPTLDTDATLKVYANLVVSHWAMAWDLRMMSEHTVRANASRLFGDRISREWWDSWRFSYLTSRGRKRFVRILDEEHQRALAVHGDTGLALGLERE
;
A
#
# COMPACT_ATOMS: atom_id res chain seq x y z
N MET A 1 -8.44 -21.49 12.54
CA MET A 1 -8.27 -21.11 13.96
C MET A 1 -7.34 -19.91 14.04
N LEU A 2 -7.84 -18.84 14.65
CA LEU A 2 -7.29 -17.49 14.70
C LEU A 2 -6.31 -17.33 15.87
N ARG A 3 -5.11 -16.80 15.62
CA ARG A 3 -4.44 -15.82 16.50
C ARG A 3 -3.17 -15.27 15.83
N ARG A 4 -3.33 -14.35 14.87
CA ARG A 4 -2.24 -13.43 14.54
C ARG A 4 -2.19 -12.41 15.67
N ARG A 5 -1.25 -12.62 16.60
CA ARG A 5 -0.94 -11.68 17.67
C ARG A 5 -0.37 -10.43 17.00
N GLU A 6 -1.24 -9.49 16.69
CA GLU A 6 -0.93 -8.22 16.06
C GLU A 6 -0.12 -7.39 17.07
N ARG A 7 1.21 -7.54 17.00
CA ARG A 7 2.14 -6.76 17.81
C ARG A 7 2.10 -5.34 17.26
N TRP A 8 1.30 -4.53 17.94
CA TRP A 8 1.06 -3.10 17.76
C TRP A 8 2.30 -2.33 17.25
N PRO A 9 2.26 -1.74 16.04
CA PRO A 9 3.45 -1.22 15.36
C PRO A 9 4.05 0.05 15.98
N TRP A 10 3.36 0.72 16.91
CA TRP A 10 3.83 1.95 17.55
C TRP A 10 4.48 1.72 18.92
N MET A 11 4.31 0.53 19.52
CA MET A 11 4.93 0.21 20.81
C MET A 11 6.46 0.41 20.80
N PRO A 12 7.25 -0.04 19.79
CA PRO A 12 8.69 0.20 19.80
C PRO A 12 9.03 1.70 19.73
N ALA A 13 8.24 2.52 19.03
CA ALA A 13 8.49 3.96 18.92
C ALA A 13 8.23 4.70 20.24
N VAL A 14 7.20 4.31 20.99
CA VAL A 14 6.89 4.86 22.32
C VAL A 14 7.96 4.47 23.34
N TRP A 15 8.45 3.23 23.29
CA TRP A 15 9.54 2.78 24.18
C TRP A 15 10.87 3.47 23.87
N VAL A 16 11.20 3.69 22.60
CA VAL A 16 12.43 4.41 22.19
C VAL A 16 12.36 5.89 22.59
N GLY A 17 11.20 6.53 22.46
CA GLY A 17 10.99 7.90 22.95
C GLY A 17 11.07 8.01 24.47
N ALA A 18 10.41 7.11 25.19
CA ALA A 18 10.43 7.08 26.65
C ALA A 18 11.84 6.80 27.22
N LEU A 19 12.62 5.93 26.56
CA LEU A 19 14.01 5.66 26.94
C LEU A 19 14.91 6.89 26.72
N GLY A 20 14.72 7.61 25.62
CA GLY A 20 15.44 8.86 25.34
C GLY A 20 15.13 9.96 26.36
N VAL A 21 13.87 10.09 26.77
CA VAL A 21 13.45 11.01 27.83
C VAL A 21 14.01 10.59 29.19
N ALA A 22 14.01 9.29 29.51
CA ALA A 22 14.55 8.78 30.77
C ALA A 22 16.07 9.03 30.89
N LEU A 23 16.84 8.84 29.81
CA LEU A 23 18.28 9.15 29.77
C LEU A 23 18.56 10.65 29.89
N LEU A 24 17.71 11.50 29.30
CA LEU A 24 17.77 12.96 29.47
C LEU A 24 17.51 13.37 30.93
N VAL A 25 16.49 12.80 31.57
CA VAL A 25 16.18 13.03 32.98
C VAL A 25 17.35 12.58 33.87
N LEU A 26 18.02 11.48 33.51
CA LEU A 26 19.20 10.99 34.23
C LEU A 26 20.39 11.97 34.12
N ILE A 27 20.63 12.53 32.93
CA ILE A 27 21.69 13.53 32.70
C ILE A 27 21.42 14.83 33.46
N LEU A 28 20.15 15.25 33.53
CA LEU A 28 19.72 16.42 34.31
C LEU A 28 19.78 16.21 35.83
N GLN A 29 19.75 14.97 36.30
CA GLN A 29 19.90 14.62 37.73
C GLN A 29 21.36 14.40 38.14
N ALA A 30 22.32 14.46 37.21
CA ALA A 30 23.74 14.38 37.52
C ALA A 30 24.24 15.50 38.48
N PRO A 31 23.80 16.77 38.37
CA PRO A 31 24.27 17.84 39.24
C PRO A 31 23.77 17.70 40.69
N THR A 32 22.59 17.11 40.92
CA THR A 32 22.03 16.93 42.27
C THR A 32 22.71 15.79 43.03
N LEU A 33 23.29 14.82 42.32
CA LEU A 33 24.20 13.81 42.88
C LEU A 33 25.58 14.40 43.20
N LEU A 34 26.12 15.26 42.34
CA LEU A 34 27.40 15.96 42.57
C LEU A 34 27.30 17.01 43.69
N GLY A 35 26.20 17.76 43.77
CA GLY A 35 25.99 18.78 44.80
C GLY A 35 25.80 18.23 46.21
N ARG A 36 25.43 16.94 46.35
CA ARG A 36 25.41 16.27 47.66
C ARG A 36 26.79 15.79 48.14
N LEU A 37 27.77 15.75 47.24
CA LEU A 37 29.17 15.40 47.54
C LEU A 37 30.07 16.65 47.65
N GLY A 38 29.67 17.79 47.08
CA GLY A 38 30.40 19.05 47.10
C GLY A 38 30.11 19.89 48.35
N GLY A 39 30.77 19.57 49.46
CA GLY A 39 30.78 20.42 50.66
C GLY A 39 31.64 21.67 50.47
N GLY A 40 31.02 22.84 50.62
CA GLY A 40 31.64 24.06 51.16
C GLY A 40 32.53 24.92 50.24
N GLY A 41 31.96 25.99 49.70
CA GLY A 41 32.68 27.27 49.53
C GLY A 41 32.98 27.73 48.10
N LYS A 42 32.04 28.48 47.50
CA LYS A 42 32.29 29.65 46.64
C LYS A 42 33.04 29.43 45.30
N ASP A 43 32.46 28.63 44.41
CA ASP A 43 32.95 28.49 43.03
C ASP A 43 31.88 28.89 41.98
N TRP A 44 31.60 30.19 41.85
CA TRP A 44 30.67 30.72 40.84
C TRP A 44 31.19 30.55 39.41
N ASP A 45 32.51 30.60 39.21
CA ASP A 45 33.15 30.32 37.91
C ASP A 45 33.05 28.85 37.51
N LEU A 46 33.04 27.94 38.49
CA LEU A 46 32.88 26.51 38.24
C LEU A 46 31.42 26.20 37.87
N LEU A 47 30.45 26.89 38.47
CA LEU A 47 29.05 26.83 38.06
C LEU A 47 28.81 27.44 36.66
N ALA A 48 29.49 28.53 36.29
CA ALA A 48 29.39 29.15 34.96
C ALA A 48 30.02 28.26 33.87
N ASN A 49 31.22 27.71 34.10
CA ASN A 49 31.85 26.76 33.17
C ASN A 49 31.03 25.49 32.97
N VAL A 50 30.39 25.00 34.04
CA VAL A 50 29.46 23.87 33.97
C VAL A 50 28.21 24.25 33.17
N GLY A 51 27.67 25.46 33.35
CA GLY A 51 26.57 26.01 32.56
C GLY A 51 26.87 26.09 31.06
N ASP A 52 28.04 26.60 30.68
CA ASP A 52 28.46 26.72 29.28
C ASP A 52 28.70 25.35 28.62
N ALA A 53 29.32 24.42 29.35
CA ALA A 53 29.49 23.04 28.88
C ALA A 53 28.13 22.35 28.66
N TYR A 54 27.16 22.52 29.56
CA TYR A 54 25.83 21.97 29.40
C TYR A 54 25.00 22.68 28.33
N ALA A 55 25.18 23.99 28.14
CA ALA A 55 24.55 24.74 27.05
C ALA A 55 25.00 24.22 25.68
N GLY A 56 26.31 23.99 25.51
CA GLY A 56 26.84 23.38 24.28
C GLY A 56 26.33 21.96 24.06
N VAL A 57 26.37 21.11 25.09
CA VAL A 57 25.92 19.71 24.98
C VAL A 57 24.42 19.62 24.73
N SER A 58 23.60 20.43 25.40
CA SER A 58 22.15 20.45 25.20
C SER A 58 21.76 21.00 23.83
N ALA A 59 22.46 22.02 23.31
CA ALA A 59 22.21 22.53 21.96
C ALA A 59 22.49 21.47 20.88
N ILE A 60 23.60 20.74 21.01
CA ILE A 60 23.95 19.63 20.11
C ILE A 60 22.89 18.51 20.21
N LEU A 61 22.48 18.17 21.43
CA LEU A 61 21.49 17.12 21.68
C LEU A 61 20.09 17.50 21.16
N SER A 62 19.67 18.75 21.35
CA SER A 62 18.41 19.29 20.82
C SER A 62 18.41 19.33 19.29
N SER A 63 19.52 19.73 18.68
CA SER A 63 19.69 19.69 17.22
C SER A 63 19.60 18.26 16.69
N LEU A 64 20.25 17.30 17.35
CA LEU A 64 20.20 15.89 16.98
C LEU A 64 18.78 15.30 17.14
N ALA A 65 18.08 15.65 18.22
CA ALA A 65 16.69 15.26 18.43
C ALA A 65 15.77 15.84 17.34
N PHE A 66 15.97 17.10 16.98
CA PHE A 66 15.22 17.75 15.92
C PHE A 66 15.46 17.09 14.55
N CYS A 67 16.71 16.74 14.23
CA CYS A 67 17.04 15.95 13.03
C CYS A 67 16.35 14.59 13.04
N GLY A 68 16.27 13.92 14.19
CA GLY A 68 15.51 12.67 14.34
C GLY A 68 14.02 12.82 14.06
N VAL A 69 13.40 13.89 14.58
CA VAL A 69 11.99 14.22 14.31
C VAL A 69 11.77 14.57 12.83
N ALA A 70 12.65 15.38 12.24
CA ALA A 70 12.60 15.74 10.83
C ALA A 70 12.72 14.51 9.92
N ALA A 71 13.66 13.60 10.20
CA ALA A 71 13.80 12.35 9.48
C ALA A 71 12.55 11.46 9.63
N SER A 72 11.97 11.39 10.83
CA SER A 72 10.71 10.68 11.09
C SER A 72 9.56 11.24 10.26
N LEU A 73 9.41 12.57 10.20
CA LEU A 73 8.40 13.24 9.38
C LEU A 73 8.59 12.98 7.88
N LEU A 74 9.83 12.92 7.39
CA LEU A 74 10.11 12.60 5.99
C LEU A 74 9.74 11.15 5.65
N LEU A 75 10.01 10.21 6.56
CA LEU A 75 9.60 8.82 6.41
C LEU A 75 8.06 8.70 6.47
N GLN A 76 7.42 9.42 7.39
CA GLN A 76 5.95 9.46 7.51
C GLN A 76 5.29 10.07 6.28
N TRP A 77 5.87 11.11 5.68
CA TRP A 77 5.33 11.75 4.47
C TRP A 77 5.29 10.78 3.28
N ARG A 78 6.35 9.96 3.12
CA ARG A 78 6.37 8.89 2.11
C ARG A 78 5.32 7.83 2.38
N GLN A 79 5.15 7.42 3.63
CA GLN A 79 4.13 6.44 4.01
C GLN A 79 2.70 6.96 3.78
N ASN A 80 2.42 8.23 4.14
CA ASN A 80 1.11 8.85 3.95
C ASN A 80 0.69 8.93 2.48
N ARG A 81 1.64 9.25 1.58
CA ARG A 81 1.35 9.31 0.14
C ARG A 81 0.98 7.94 -0.42
N MET A 82 1.61 6.88 0.06
CA MET A 82 1.24 5.51 -0.31
C MET A 82 -0.15 5.16 0.22
N THR A 83 -0.43 5.45 1.49
CA THR A 83 -1.74 5.20 2.11
C THR A 83 -2.88 5.90 1.36
N GLN A 84 -2.71 7.17 0.99
CA GLN A 84 -3.74 7.92 0.25
C GLN A 84 -4.08 7.26 -1.11
N LEU A 85 -3.07 6.82 -1.85
CA LEU A 85 -3.27 6.11 -3.12
C LEU A 85 -3.99 4.77 -2.92
N TYR A 86 -3.75 4.07 -1.80
CA TYR A 86 -4.47 2.84 -1.48
C TYR A 86 -5.90 3.09 -1.01
N SER A 87 -6.14 4.13 -0.19
CA SER A 87 -7.49 4.51 0.26
C SER A 87 -8.41 4.86 -0.92
N PHE A 88 -7.93 5.62 -1.89
CA PHE A 88 -8.71 5.95 -3.09
C PHE A 88 -9.09 4.69 -3.90
N LYS A 89 -8.14 3.76 -4.07
CA LYS A 89 -8.43 2.48 -4.74
C LYS A 89 -9.42 1.63 -3.95
N GLN A 90 -9.35 1.65 -2.62
CA GLN A 90 -10.27 0.88 -1.78
C GLN A 90 -11.70 1.42 -1.85
N GLN A 91 -11.88 2.75 -1.85
CA GLN A 91 -13.18 3.38 -2.08
C GLN A 91 -13.79 2.99 -3.44
N HIS A 92 -12.96 2.91 -4.49
CA HIS A 92 -13.43 2.48 -5.80
C HIS A 92 -13.96 1.02 -5.79
N LEU A 93 -13.32 0.13 -5.01
CA LEU A 93 -13.83 -1.25 -4.82
C LEU A 93 -15.16 -1.27 -4.08
N GLU A 94 -15.42 -0.34 -3.16
CA GLU A 94 -16.71 -0.24 -2.48
C GLU A 94 -17.82 0.21 -3.43
N ILE A 95 -17.56 1.17 -4.31
CA ILE A 95 -18.50 1.58 -5.36
C ILE A 95 -18.82 0.40 -6.28
N ALA A 96 -17.80 -0.34 -6.71
CA ALA A 96 -18.01 -1.53 -7.55
C ALA A 96 -18.80 -2.64 -6.82
N LYS A 97 -18.62 -2.80 -5.51
CA LYS A 97 -19.45 -3.73 -4.71
C LYS A 97 -20.90 -3.28 -4.63
N LEU A 98 -21.17 -1.99 -4.48
CA LEU A 98 -22.54 -1.45 -4.50
C LEU A 98 -23.21 -1.73 -5.85
N ALA A 99 -22.49 -1.56 -6.96
CA ALA A 99 -22.99 -1.88 -8.29
C ALA A 99 -23.31 -3.37 -8.50
N LEU A 100 -22.60 -4.28 -7.82
CA LEU A 100 -22.90 -5.71 -7.81
C LEU A 100 -24.11 -6.08 -6.93
N GLN A 101 -24.39 -5.31 -5.88
CA GLN A 101 -25.52 -5.55 -4.99
C GLN A 101 -26.84 -5.11 -5.60
N ASP A 102 -26.82 -4.05 -6.40
CA ASP A 102 -27.98 -3.55 -7.10
C ASP A 102 -27.62 -3.19 -8.56
N PRO A 103 -28.01 -4.03 -9.53
CA PRO A 103 -27.74 -3.82 -10.95
C PRO A 103 -28.25 -2.47 -11.47
N ARG A 104 -29.17 -1.81 -10.77
CA ARG A 104 -29.68 -0.49 -11.18
C ARG A 104 -28.60 0.60 -11.16
N PHE A 105 -27.54 0.44 -10.36
CA PHE A 105 -26.44 1.40 -10.36
C PHE A 105 -25.58 1.36 -11.63
N LEU A 106 -25.65 0.26 -12.41
CA LEU A 106 -24.95 0.16 -13.69
C LEU A 106 -25.50 1.13 -14.74
N TYR A 107 -26.79 1.49 -14.66
CA TYR A 107 -27.40 2.49 -15.55
C TYR A 107 -26.74 3.86 -15.47
N VAL A 108 -26.28 4.25 -14.27
CA VAL A 108 -25.62 5.55 -14.05
C VAL A 108 -24.22 5.56 -14.67
N ASP A 109 -23.58 4.40 -14.78
CA ASP A 109 -22.26 4.22 -15.39
C ASP A 109 -22.35 3.97 -16.92
N GLY A 110 -23.53 4.17 -17.51
CA GLY A 110 -23.77 4.03 -18.95
C GLY A 110 -23.89 2.58 -19.44
N VAL A 111 -23.97 1.61 -18.53
CA VAL A 111 -24.21 0.20 -18.87
C VAL A 111 -25.68 -0.12 -18.62
N ASP A 112 -26.44 -0.37 -19.68
CA ASP A 112 -27.83 -0.81 -19.55
C ASP A 112 -27.87 -2.33 -19.27
N PRO A 113 -28.17 -2.76 -18.03
CA PRO A 113 -28.23 -4.18 -17.68
C PRO A 113 -29.42 -4.90 -18.32
N THR A 114 -30.40 -4.19 -18.92
CA THR A 114 -31.48 -4.81 -19.68
C THR A 114 -31.07 -5.17 -21.10
N LEU A 115 -30.02 -4.53 -21.63
CA LEU A 115 -29.45 -4.82 -22.93
C LEU A 115 -28.25 -5.78 -22.85
N ASP A 116 -27.56 -5.81 -21.70
CA ASP A 116 -26.42 -6.70 -21.45
C ASP A 116 -26.64 -7.51 -20.17
N THR A 117 -27.24 -8.70 -20.31
CA THR A 117 -27.49 -9.65 -19.21
C THR A 117 -26.19 -10.05 -18.49
N ASP A 118 -25.04 -9.95 -19.17
CA ASP A 118 -23.73 -10.31 -18.64
C ASP A 118 -23.02 -9.13 -17.96
N ALA A 119 -23.63 -7.92 -17.93
CA ALA A 119 -23.03 -6.70 -17.37
C ALA A 119 -22.51 -6.87 -15.94
N THR A 120 -23.29 -7.52 -15.07
CA THR A 120 -22.91 -7.81 -13.68
C THR A 120 -21.66 -8.70 -13.60
N LEU A 121 -21.55 -9.69 -14.50
CA LEU A 121 -20.40 -10.59 -14.57
C LEU A 121 -19.15 -9.87 -15.08
N LYS A 122 -19.31 -8.95 -16.03
CA LYS A 122 -18.22 -8.08 -16.52
C LYS A 122 -17.72 -7.13 -15.43
N VAL A 123 -18.62 -6.56 -14.63
CA VAL A 123 -18.25 -5.73 -13.46
C VAL A 123 -17.53 -6.56 -12.41
N TYR A 124 -17.99 -7.80 -12.17
CA TYR A 124 -17.31 -8.72 -11.27
C TYR A 124 -15.89 -9.06 -11.76
N ALA A 125 -15.72 -9.35 -13.05
CA ALA A 125 -14.41 -9.55 -13.67
C ALA A 125 -13.50 -8.34 -13.47
N ASN A 126 -14.02 -7.13 -13.67
CA ASN A 126 -13.27 -5.89 -13.40
C ASN A 126 -12.84 -5.76 -11.94
N LEU A 127 -13.72 -6.11 -11.00
CA LEU A 127 -13.41 -6.08 -9.56
C LEU A 127 -12.26 -7.04 -9.22
N VAL A 128 -12.32 -8.28 -9.74
CA VAL A 128 -11.29 -9.30 -9.52
C VAL A 128 -9.94 -8.87 -10.09
N VAL A 129 -9.91 -8.35 -11.33
CA VAL A 129 -8.66 -7.89 -11.95
C VAL A 129 -8.12 -6.62 -11.29
N SER A 130 -9.00 -5.71 -10.83
CA SER A 130 -8.62 -4.55 -10.03
C SER A 130 -7.94 -4.95 -8.72
N HIS A 131 -8.46 -6.00 -8.06
CA HIS A 131 -7.84 -6.58 -6.87
C HIS A 131 -6.45 -7.16 -7.18
N TRP A 132 -6.29 -7.91 -8.26
CA TRP A 132 -4.98 -8.41 -8.69
C TRP A 132 -4.00 -7.29 -9.01
N ALA A 133 -4.46 -6.23 -9.68
CA ALA A 133 -3.64 -5.07 -9.98
C ALA A 133 -3.15 -4.37 -8.70
N MET A 134 -3.97 -4.32 -7.64
CA MET A 134 -3.55 -3.81 -6.33
C MET A 134 -2.51 -4.72 -5.67
N ALA A 135 -2.73 -6.04 -5.69
CA ALA A 135 -1.80 -7.01 -5.13
C ALA A 135 -0.46 -7.06 -5.90
N TRP A 136 -0.49 -6.82 -7.21
CA TRP A 136 0.69 -6.63 -8.05
C TRP A 136 1.47 -5.37 -7.67
N ASP A 137 0.78 -4.23 -7.49
CA ASP A 137 1.41 -2.98 -7.05
C ASP A 137 2.09 -3.13 -5.67
N LEU A 138 1.50 -3.95 -4.78
CA LEU A 138 2.06 -4.28 -3.46
C LEU A 138 3.16 -5.35 -3.51
N ARG A 139 3.51 -5.87 -4.69
CA ARG A 139 4.43 -7.00 -4.89
C ARG A 139 4.04 -8.26 -4.10
N MET A 140 2.75 -8.43 -3.81
CA MET A 140 2.19 -9.61 -3.15
C MET A 140 1.87 -10.73 -4.15
N MET A 141 1.75 -10.41 -5.43
CA MET A 141 1.57 -11.40 -6.51
C MET A 141 2.81 -11.51 -7.37
N SER A 142 3.24 -12.74 -7.61
CA SER A 142 4.27 -13.05 -8.59
C SER A 142 3.71 -13.07 -10.01
N GLU A 143 4.57 -12.91 -11.01
CA GLU A 143 4.20 -13.02 -12.43
C GLU A 143 3.55 -14.37 -12.74
N HIS A 144 4.10 -15.45 -12.19
CA HIS A 144 3.54 -16.80 -12.34
C HIS A 144 2.10 -16.89 -11.81
N THR A 145 1.83 -16.30 -10.64
CA THR A 145 0.49 -16.27 -10.05
C THR A 145 -0.50 -15.48 -10.90
N VAL A 146 -0.07 -14.32 -11.43
CA VAL A 146 -0.93 -13.53 -12.33
C VAL A 146 -1.22 -14.30 -13.61
N ARG A 147 -0.22 -14.94 -14.22
CA ARG A 147 -0.40 -15.72 -15.46
C ARG A 147 -1.35 -16.91 -15.25
N ALA A 148 -1.21 -17.65 -14.16
CA ALA A 148 -2.09 -18.78 -13.84
C ALA A 148 -3.54 -18.35 -13.55
N ASN A 149 -3.73 -17.17 -12.96
CA ASN A 149 -5.06 -16.62 -12.71
C ASN A 149 -5.70 -16.06 -13.99
N ALA A 150 -4.89 -15.41 -14.83
CA ALA A 150 -5.32 -14.88 -16.12
C ALA A 150 -5.76 -16.00 -17.08
N SER A 151 -5.02 -17.10 -17.16
CA SER A 151 -5.39 -18.23 -18.03
C SER A 151 -6.74 -18.84 -17.65
N ARG A 152 -7.05 -18.91 -16.34
CA ARG A 152 -8.37 -19.35 -15.85
C ARG A 152 -9.47 -18.33 -16.16
N LEU A 153 -9.18 -17.04 -15.97
CA LEU A 153 -10.14 -15.96 -16.23
C LEU A 153 -10.57 -15.94 -17.71
N PHE A 154 -9.60 -16.01 -18.63
CA PHE A 154 -9.84 -15.95 -20.07
C PHE A 154 -10.36 -17.25 -20.69
N GLY A 155 -10.52 -18.32 -19.92
CA GLY A 155 -11.23 -19.52 -20.37
C GLY A 155 -12.70 -19.24 -20.67
N ASP A 156 -13.32 -18.29 -19.96
CA ASP A 156 -14.71 -17.89 -20.18
C ASP A 156 -14.85 -16.81 -21.27
N ARG A 157 -15.94 -16.89 -22.05
CA ARG A 157 -16.25 -15.94 -23.13
C ARG A 157 -16.48 -14.53 -22.60
N ILE A 158 -17.21 -14.40 -21.49
CA ILE A 158 -17.59 -13.12 -20.89
C ILE A 158 -16.35 -12.33 -20.48
N SER A 159 -15.37 -13.01 -19.88
CA SER A 159 -14.09 -12.40 -19.48
C SER A 159 -13.26 -11.87 -20.65
N ARG A 160 -13.34 -12.52 -21.82
CA ARG A 160 -12.65 -12.05 -23.04
C ARG A 160 -13.30 -10.78 -23.59
N GLU A 161 -14.63 -10.80 -23.73
CA GLU A 161 -15.41 -9.63 -24.18
C GLU A 161 -15.25 -8.43 -23.23
N TRP A 162 -15.19 -8.70 -21.93
CA TRP A 162 -14.91 -7.68 -20.92
C TRP A 162 -13.53 -7.03 -21.13
N TRP A 163 -12.48 -7.84 -21.35
CA TRP A 163 -11.13 -7.33 -21.50
C TRP A 163 -10.97 -6.44 -22.74
N ASP A 164 -11.58 -6.80 -23.86
CA ASP A 164 -11.58 -5.97 -25.06
C ASP A 164 -12.21 -4.59 -24.83
N SER A 165 -13.24 -4.54 -23.98
CA SER A 165 -13.95 -3.30 -23.64
C SER A 165 -13.19 -2.45 -22.60
N TRP A 166 -12.54 -3.06 -21.61
CA TRP A 166 -11.99 -2.36 -20.43
C TRP A 166 -10.47 -2.18 -20.41
N ARG A 167 -9.71 -2.86 -21.30
CA ARG A 167 -8.22 -2.81 -21.29
C ARG A 167 -7.62 -1.40 -21.35
N PHE A 168 -8.29 -0.47 -22.03
CA PHE A 168 -7.81 0.91 -22.20
C PHE A 168 -7.70 1.66 -20.88
N SER A 169 -8.61 1.41 -19.94
CA SER A 169 -8.58 2.01 -18.60
C SER A 169 -7.33 1.61 -17.80
N TYR A 170 -6.73 0.46 -18.09
CA TYR A 170 -5.51 -0.01 -17.43
C TYR A 170 -4.21 0.46 -18.09
N LEU A 171 -4.24 0.78 -19.39
CA LEU A 171 -3.07 1.22 -20.17
C LEU A 171 -2.57 2.64 -19.80
N THR A 172 -3.45 3.49 -19.27
CA THR A 172 -3.13 4.87 -18.89
C THR A 172 -2.23 4.96 -17.66
N SER A 173 -2.13 3.90 -16.85
CA SER A 173 -1.29 3.86 -15.66
C SER A 173 0.16 3.48 -16.00
N ARG A 174 1.07 4.48 -15.98
CA ARG A 174 2.51 4.33 -16.30
C ARG A 174 3.20 3.17 -15.55
N GLY A 175 2.74 2.82 -14.35
CA GLY A 175 3.33 1.77 -13.50
C GLY A 175 2.85 0.34 -13.79
N ARG A 176 1.84 0.15 -14.65
CA ARG A 176 1.16 -1.16 -14.82
C ARG A 176 1.36 -1.82 -16.18
N LYS A 177 2.21 -1.26 -17.04
CA LYS A 177 2.47 -1.79 -18.40
C LYS A 177 2.80 -3.28 -18.43
N ARG A 178 3.60 -3.77 -17.46
CA ARG A 178 3.98 -5.18 -17.40
C ARG A 178 2.82 -6.09 -17.00
N PHE A 179 2.01 -5.68 -16.03
CA PHE A 179 0.80 -6.40 -15.63
C PHE A 179 -0.21 -6.51 -16.78
N VAL A 180 -0.47 -5.39 -17.47
CA VAL A 180 -1.38 -5.37 -18.62
C VAL A 180 -0.87 -6.24 -19.75
N ARG A 181 0.44 -6.24 -20.02
CA ARG A 181 1.05 -7.11 -21.03
C ARG A 181 0.82 -8.59 -20.72
N ILE A 182 1.00 -9.02 -19.47
CA ILE A 182 0.76 -10.43 -19.08
C ILE A 182 -0.70 -10.81 -19.33
N LEU A 183 -1.65 -9.94 -18.98
CA LEU A 183 -3.07 -10.18 -19.25
C LEU A 183 -3.36 -10.26 -20.75
N ASP A 184 -2.76 -9.38 -21.54
CA ASP A 184 -2.98 -9.34 -22.99
C ASP A 184 -2.39 -10.56 -23.70
N GLU A 185 -1.21 -11.03 -23.28
CA GLU A 185 -0.60 -12.28 -23.76
C GLU A 185 -1.51 -13.50 -23.50
N GLU A 186 -2.08 -13.61 -22.29
CA GLU A 186 -2.97 -14.74 -21.96
C GLU A 186 -4.33 -14.63 -22.64
N HIS A 187 -4.84 -13.42 -22.86
CA HIS A 187 -6.05 -13.18 -23.67
C HIS A 187 -5.85 -13.65 -25.12
N GLN A 188 -4.73 -13.27 -25.75
CA GLN A 188 -4.40 -13.68 -27.11
C GLN A 188 -4.22 -15.20 -27.23
N ARG A 189 -3.60 -15.84 -26.23
CA ARG A 189 -3.49 -17.31 -26.20
C ARG A 189 -4.85 -17.99 -26.10
N ALA A 190 -5.76 -17.48 -25.26
CA ALA A 190 -7.10 -18.03 -25.16
C ALA A 190 -7.86 -17.92 -26.48
N LEU A 191 -7.72 -16.79 -27.20
CA LEU A 191 -8.30 -16.62 -28.53
C LEU A 191 -7.75 -17.61 -29.55
N ALA A 192 -6.43 -17.86 -29.56
CA ALA A 192 -5.81 -18.83 -30.47
C ALA A 192 -6.32 -20.26 -30.25
N VAL A 193 -6.40 -20.70 -28.99
CA VAL A 193 -6.88 -22.06 -28.64
C VAL A 193 -8.34 -22.28 -29.05
N HIS A 194 -9.20 -21.28 -28.82
CA HIS A 194 -10.61 -21.38 -29.19
C HIS A 194 -10.87 -21.18 -30.69
N GLY A 195 -10.05 -20.38 -31.38
CA GLY A 195 -10.11 -20.23 -32.84
C GLY A 195 -9.78 -21.51 -33.60
N ASP A 196 -8.74 -22.24 -33.17
CA ASP A 196 -8.34 -23.51 -33.78
C ASP A 196 -9.38 -24.62 -33.57
N THR A 197 -10.04 -24.65 -32.41
CA THR A 197 -11.10 -25.63 -32.11
C THR A 197 -12.35 -25.40 -32.97
N GLY A 198 -12.67 -24.14 -33.28
CA GLY A 198 -13.78 -23.78 -34.17
C GLY A 198 -13.54 -24.16 -35.63
N LEU A 199 -12.28 -24.06 -36.10
CA LEU A 199 -11.89 -24.50 -37.44
C LEU A 199 -11.87 -26.04 -37.55
N ALA A 200 -11.44 -26.75 -36.51
CA ALA A 200 -11.45 -28.22 -36.50
C ALA A 200 -12.88 -28.82 -36.54
N LEU A 201 -13.85 -28.20 -35.87
CA LEU A 201 -15.26 -28.62 -35.89
C LEU A 201 -16.02 -28.17 -37.15
N GLY A 202 -15.51 -27.16 -37.86
CA GLY A 202 -16.08 -26.69 -39.13
C GLY A 202 -15.72 -27.57 -40.34
N LEU A 203 -14.60 -28.29 -40.27
CA LEU A 203 -14.13 -29.16 -41.36
C LEU A 203 -14.64 -30.61 -41.28
N GLU A 204 -15.33 -31.00 -40.21
CA GLU A 204 -16.04 -32.30 -40.11
C GLU A 204 -17.54 -32.20 -40.50
N ARG A 205 -18.00 -31.04 -41.02
CA ARG A 205 -19.39 -30.79 -41.41
C ARG A 205 -19.62 -30.58 -42.91
N GLU A 206 -18.71 -31.02 -43.76
CA GLU A 206 -18.93 -31.19 -45.21
C GLU A 206 -18.80 -32.66 -45.60
#